data_AF-A0A161M2J7-F1
#
_entry.id   AF-A0A161M2J7-F1
#
_cell.length_a   1.000
_cell.length_b   1.000
_cell.length_c   1.000
_cell.angle_alpha   90.00
_cell.angle_beta   90.00
_cell.angle_gamma   90.00
#
_symmetry.space_group_name_H-M   'P 1'
#
loop_
_entity.id
_entity.type
_entity.pdbx_description
1 polymer ?
#
loop_
_entity_poly.entity_id
_entity_poly.type
_entity_poly.pdbx_seq_one_letter_code
_entity_poly.pdbx_strand_id
1 'polypeptide(L)' 'QLTWISFKIEFSPKCVHDWIKIYDYTPNGTYQIGESYCGTNVPPMMTSPSNLLMIEFHTDISDC' A
#
# COMPACT_ATOMS: atom_id res chain seq x y z
N GLN A 1 -12.65 -6.90 -0.45
CA GLN A 1 -11.44 -7.62 -0.91
C GLN A 1 -10.73 -6.73 -1.93
N LEU A 2 -9.40 -6.62 -1.83
CA LEU A 2 -8.53 -5.84 -2.71
C LEU A 2 -7.57 -6.78 -3.44
N THR A 3 -7.51 -6.64 -4.76
CA THR A 3 -6.60 -7.39 -5.65
C THR A 3 -5.96 -6.42 -6.65
N TRP A 4 -4.87 -6.86 -7.26
CA TRP A 4 -4.04 -6.02 -8.12
C TRP A 4 -4.00 -6.59 -9.53
N ILE A 5 -4.20 -5.74 -10.53
CA ILE A 5 -4.04 -6.11 -11.95
C ILE A 5 -2.58 -5.93 -12.38
N SER A 6 -1.94 -4.87 -11.87
CA SER A 6 -0.54 -4.52 -12.15
C SER A 6 0.02 -3.72 -10.98
N PHE A 7 1.32 -3.85 -10.73
CA PHE A 7 2.01 -3.12 -9.68
C PHE A 7 3.45 -2.81 -10.11
N LYS A 8 3.79 -1.52 -10.16
CA LYS A 8 5.13 -1.04 -10.48
C LYS A 8 5.37 0.31 -9.82
N ILE A 9 6.22 0.33 -8.81
CA ILE A 9 6.63 1.48 -8.01
C ILE A 9 8.16 1.45 -7.87
N GLU A 10 8.83 2.59 -7.66
CA GLU A 10 10.28 2.62 -7.41
C GLU A 10 10.64 1.67 -6.26
N PHE A 11 11.72 0.89 -6.42
CA PHE A 11 12.18 0.01 -5.36
C PHE A 11 13.22 0.71 -4.49
N SER A 12 12.98 0.71 -3.18
CA SER A 12 13.97 1.07 -2.18
C SER A 12 13.96 0.04 -1.03
N PRO A 13 15.10 -0.20 -0.35
CA PRO A 13 15.12 -1.06 0.83
C PRO A 13 14.11 -0.57 1.87
N LYS A 14 13.20 -1.46 2.30
CA LYS A 14 12.08 -1.14 3.22
C LYS A 14 11.07 -0.12 2.68
N CYS A 15 11.07 0.17 1.37
CA CYS A 15 10.12 1.08 0.72
C CYS A 15 10.07 2.46 1.40
N VAL A 16 11.24 3.09 1.53
CA VAL A 16 11.42 4.38 2.21
C VAL A 16 11.24 5.59 1.29
N HIS A 17 11.39 5.42 -0.03
CA HIS A 17 11.15 6.45 -1.04
C HIS A 17 9.66 6.42 -1.45
N ASP A 18 9.36 5.84 -2.62
CA ASP A 18 8.01 5.54 -3.05
C ASP A 18 7.43 4.31 -2.35
N TRP A 19 6.14 4.41 -1.99
CA TRP A 19 5.40 3.29 -1.43
C TRP A 19 3.88 3.47 -1.54
N ILE A 20 3.18 2.36 -1.39
CA ILE A 20 1.77 2.36 -1.02
C ILE A 20 1.58 1.77 0.37
N LYS A 21 0.63 2.34 1.11
CA LYS A 21 0.10 1.76 2.35
C LYS A 21 -1.41 1.60 2.22
N ILE A 22 -1.89 0.48 2.72
CA ILE A 22 -3.32 0.19 2.76
C ILE A 22 -3.75 0.31 4.22
N TYR A 23 -4.84 1.03 4.43
CA TYR A 23 -5.44 1.23 5.74
C TYR A 23 -6.87 0.72 5.75
N ASP A 24 -7.22 0.02 6.82
CA ASP A 24 -8.59 -0.32 7.14
C ASP A 24 -9.22 0.77 7.98
N TYR A 25 -10.43 1.20 7.61
CA TYR A 25 -11.20 2.11 8.44
C TYR A 25 -12.28 1.33 9.19
N THR A 26 -12.08 1.19 10.49
CA THR A 26 -13.01 0.49 11.38
C THR A 26 -13.66 1.47 12.37
N PRO A 27 -14.78 1.13 13.03
CA PRO A 27 -15.34 1.94 14.10
C PRO A 27 -14.36 2.22 15.25
N ASN A 28 -13.35 1.36 15.43
CA ASN A 28 -12.34 1.49 16.48
C ASN A 28 -11.14 2.35 16.06
N GLY A 29 -11.09 2.80 14.80
CA GLY A 29 -10.03 3.61 14.25
C GLY A 29 -9.48 3.09 12.91
N THR A 30 -8.43 3.76 12.46
CA THR A 30 -7.72 3.45 11.21
C THR A 30 -6.48 2.62 11.50
N TYR A 31 -6.32 1.49 10.83
CA TYR A 31 -5.18 0.59 11.04
C TYR A 31 -4.54 0.21 9.71
N GLN A 32 -3.21 0.18 9.65
CA GLN A 32 -2.52 -0.29 8.45
C GLN A 32 -2.72 -1.81 8.28
N ILE A 33 -3.05 -2.25 7.07
CA ILE A 33 -3.12 -3.66 6.69
C ILE A 33 -1.87 -4.02 5.90
N GLY A 34 -1.10 -4.96 6.44
CA GLY A 34 0.15 -5.42 5.84
C GLY A 34 1.27 -4.37 5.91
N GLU A 35 2.25 -4.50 5.03
CA GLU A 35 3.45 -3.67 5.01
C GLU A 35 3.32 -2.49 4.04
N SER A 36 4.33 -1.62 4.00
CA SER A 36 4.52 -0.71 2.86
C SER A 36 4.95 -1.53 1.64
N TYR A 37 4.33 -1.28 0.48
CA TYR A 37 4.69 -1.99 -0.75
C TYR A 37 5.33 -1.05 -1.77
N CYS A 38 6.38 -1.53 -2.42
CA CYS A 38 7.10 -0.86 -3.49
C CYS A 38 7.77 -1.90 -4.41
N GLY A 39 8.37 -1.46 -5.52
CA GLY A 39 8.95 -2.33 -6.53
C GLY A 39 7.92 -2.90 -7.53
N THR A 40 8.28 -4.02 -8.16
CA THR A 40 7.48 -4.66 -9.22
C THR A 40 6.75 -5.92 -8.76
N ASN A 41 6.95 -6.34 -7.51
CA ASN A 41 6.28 -7.50 -6.96
C ASN A 41 4.85 -7.13 -6.58
N VAL A 42 3.88 -7.80 -7.19
CA VAL A 42 2.46 -7.57 -6.92
C VAL A 42 2.15 -7.91 -5.45
N PRO A 43 1.54 -6.99 -4.68
CA PRO A 43 1.21 -7.25 -3.29
C PRO A 43 0.20 -8.42 -3.15
N PRO A 44 0.20 -9.12 -2.01
CA PRO A 44 -0.76 -10.19 -1.77
C PRO A 44 -2.20 -9.67 -1.76
N MET A 45 -3.15 -10.56 -2.02
CA MET A 45 -4.57 -10.23 -1.86
C MET A 45 -4.86 -9.83 -0.41
N MET A 46 -5.62 -8.76 -0.24
CA MET A 46 -5.96 -8.24 1.09
C MET A 46 -7.47 -8.24 1.27
N THR A 47 -7.92 -8.66 2.45
CA THR A 47 -9.33 -8.61 2.82
C THR A 47 -9.46 -7.74 4.05
N SER A 48 -10.06 -6.57 3.89
CA SER A 48 -10.46 -5.76 5.03
C SER A 48 -11.74 -6.35 5.64
N PRO A 49 -11.84 -6.43 6.98
CA PRO A 49 -13.07 -6.76 7.68
C PRO A 49 -14.15 -5.67 7.57
N SER A 50 -13.76 -4.44 7.21
CA SER A 50 -14.66 -3.31 6.99
C SER A 50 -15.12 -3.21 5.52
N ASN A 51 -16.07 -2.32 5.27
CA ASN A 51 -16.47 -1.90 3.93
C ASN A 51 -15.75 -0.63 3.47
N LEU A 52 -14.84 -0.08 4.29
CA LEU A 52 -14.09 1.14 4.01
C LEU A 52 -12.58 0.87 4.07
N LEU A 53 -11.90 1.14 2.95
CA LEU A 53 -10.45 1.05 2.81
C LEU A 53 -9.91 2.39 2.35
N MET A 54 -8.73 2.76 2.84
CA MET A 54 -7.96 3.90 2.35
C MET A 54 -6.63 3.39 1.78
N ILE A 55 -6.29 3.85 0.58
CA ILE A 55 -5.00 3.56 -0.05
C ILE A 55 -4.25 4.88 -0.11
N GLU A 56 -3.11 4.94 0.57
CA GLU A 56 -2.20 6.07 0.54
C GLU A 56 -1.04 5.73 -0.39
N PHE A 57 -0.86 6.55 -1.43
CA PHE A 57 0.29 6.48 -2.32
C PHE A 57 1.19 7.67 -2.02
N HIS A 58 2.43 7.39 -1.64
CA HIS A 58 3.45 8.38 -1.37
C HIS A 58 4.59 8.20 -2.37
N THR A 59 5.08 9.33 -2.88
CA THR A 59 6.22 9.39 -3.77
C THR A 59 7.11 10.55 -3.34
N ASP A 60 8.42 10.34 -3.37
CA ASP A 60 9.36 11.42 -3.19
C ASP A 60 9.79 12.01 -4.54
N ILE A 61 10.67 13.01 -4.50
CA ILE A 61 11.35 13.47 -5.70
C ILE A 61 12.57 12.55 -5.86
N SER A 62 12.44 11.52 -6.69
CA SER A 62 13.57 10.69 -7.11
C SER A 62 14.26 11.28 -8.36
N ASP A 63 15.59 11.11 -8.45
CA ASP A 63 16.49 11.73 -9.44
C ASP A 63 15.99 11.53 -10.89
N CYS A 64 15.92 12.65 -11.63
CA CYS A 64 15.62 12.71 -13.06
C CYS A 64 16.63 11.97 -13.94
#